data_AF-A0A4R8M9I9-F1
#
_entry.id   AF-A0A4R8M9I9-F1
#
_cell.length_a   1.000
_cell.length_b   1.000
_cell.length_c   1.000
_cell.angle_alpha   90.00
_cell.angle_beta   90.00
_cell.angle_gamma   90.00
#
_symmetry.space_group_name_H-M   'P 1'
#
loop_
_entity.id
_entity.type
_entity.pdbx_description
1 polymer ?
#
loop_
_entity_poly.entity_id
_entity_poly.type
_entity_poly.pdbx_seq_one_letter_code
_entity_poly.pdbx_strand_id
1 'polypeptide(L)'
;MKTFTLFLFLLVSSFSFSQTGQIVKTEDGRRVFLKNDYTWEYLDAVDSKSQTALIESLKAAGENGCSLEAGYLEPRLDGKIQSQLKRGRSSMRYVKKKVAKDQNCSVDDVFLLSFSEQKKKAVYHFCANGAEVTYKRLGNSIIKASKLF
;
A
#
# COMPACT_ATOMS: atom_id res chain seq x y z
N MET A 1 -38.43 25.34 16.72
CA MET A 1 -37.94 26.26 15.65
C MET A 1 -36.41 26.26 15.51
N LYS A 2 -35.63 26.34 16.60
CA LYS A 2 -34.14 26.35 16.54
C LYS A 2 -33.50 25.07 15.96
N THR A 3 -34.12 23.91 16.16
CA THR A 3 -33.66 22.63 15.58
C THR A 3 -33.89 22.56 14.07
N PHE A 4 -34.98 23.15 13.58
CA PHE A 4 -35.33 23.17 12.17
C PHE A 4 -34.35 24.04 11.35
N THR A 5 -33.93 25.18 11.89
CA THR A 5 -32.90 26.03 11.26
C THR A 5 -31.54 25.33 11.18
N LEU A 6 -31.19 24.52 12.18
CA LEU A 6 -29.94 23.77 12.21
C LEU A 6 -29.93 22.65 11.15
N PHE A 7 -31.06 21.95 10.96
CA PHE A 7 -31.24 20.97 9.89
C PHE A 7 -31.22 21.62 8.50
N LEU A 8 -31.80 22.81 8.34
CA LEU A 8 -31.79 23.54 7.07
C LEU A 8 -30.35 23.94 6.66
N PHE A 9 -29.54 24.43 7.61
CA PHE A 9 -28.14 24.75 7.37
C PHE A 9 -27.30 23.52 6.98
N LEU A 10 -27.61 22.36 7.55
CA LEU A 10 -26.96 21.09 7.23
C LEU A 10 -27.34 20.56 5.84
N LEU A 11 -28.55 20.87 5.36
CA LEU A 11 -29.02 20.50 4.02
C LEU A 11 -28.46 21.40 2.92
N VAL A 12 -28.19 22.69 3.19
CA VAL A 12 -27.62 23.59 2.18
C VAL A 12 -26.14 23.29 1.93
N SER A 13 -25.39 22.82 2.94
CA SER A 13 -23.96 22.48 2.77
C SER A 13 -23.69 21.21 1.98
N SER A 14 -24.68 20.32 1.81
CA SER A 14 -24.52 19.08 1.05
C SER A 14 -24.65 19.26 -0.47
N PHE A 15 -25.25 20.36 -0.95
CA PHE A 15 -25.36 20.65 -2.39
C PHE A 15 -24.04 21.11 -3.05
N SER A 16 -23.03 21.49 -2.27
CA SER A 16 -21.75 22.01 -2.77
C SER A 16 -20.79 20.92 -3.28
N PHE A 17 -21.13 19.63 -3.16
CA PHE A 17 -20.23 18.51 -3.49
C PHE A 17 -20.50 17.83 -4.85
N SER A 18 -21.38 18.36 -5.70
CA SER A 18 -21.86 17.63 -6.90
C SER A 18 -21.39 18.17 -8.26
N GLN A 19 -20.19 18.75 -8.39
CA GLN A 19 -19.64 19.07 -9.72
C GLN A 19 -18.15 18.73 -9.81
N THR A 20 -17.85 17.49 -10.15
CA THR A 20 -16.50 17.10 -10.56
C THR A 20 -16.58 16.27 -11.83
N GLY A 21 -16.09 16.85 -12.94
CA GLY A 21 -15.77 16.25 -14.24
C GLY A 21 -16.77 15.28 -14.90
N GLN A 22 -17.18 15.57 -16.14
CA GLN A 22 -18.07 14.68 -16.90
C GLN A 22 -17.26 13.79 -17.85
N ILE A 23 -17.59 12.49 -17.87
CA ILE A 23 -17.11 11.57 -18.90
C ILE A 23 -18.07 11.66 -20.08
N VAL A 24 -17.58 12.12 -21.22
CA VAL A 24 -18.34 12.25 -22.47
C VAL A 24 -17.78 11.27 -23.50
N LYS A 25 -18.66 10.72 -24.35
CA LYS A 25 -18.26 9.90 -25.50
C LYS A 25 -18.26 10.77 -26.74
N THR A 26 -17.13 10.82 -27.44
CA THR A 26 -17.01 11.50 -28.73
C THR A 26 -17.64 10.64 -29.83
N GLU A 27 -17.98 11.23 -30.98
CA GLU A 27 -18.51 10.50 -32.14
C GLU A 27 -17.59 9.37 -32.60
N ASP A 28 -16.28 9.53 -32.40
CA ASP A 28 -15.24 8.51 -32.65
C ASP A 28 -15.27 7.32 -31.67
N GLY A 29 -16.25 7.25 -30.75
CA GLY A 29 -16.42 6.18 -29.76
C GLY A 29 -15.43 6.21 -28.59
N ARG A 30 -14.50 7.17 -28.56
CA ARG A 30 -13.51 7.35 -27.49
C ARG A 30 -14.10 8.06 -26.28
N ARG A 31 -13.65 7.70 -25.08
CA ARG A 31 -14.08 8.33 -23.82
C ARG A 31 -13.12 9.45 -23.45
N VAL A 32 -13.70 10.59 -23.14
CA VAL A 32 -12.96 11.80 -22.80
C VAL A 32 -13.46 12.31 -21.45
N PHE A 33 -12.51 12.66 -20.58
CA PHE A 33 -12.80 13.32 -19.31
C PHE A 33 -12.72 14.83 -19.50
N LEU A 34 -13.84 15.52 -19.33
CA LEU A 34 -13.92 16.98 -19.39
C LEU A 34 -13.64 17.55 -17.99
N LYS A 35 -12.57 18.33 -17.87
CA LYS A 35 -12.17 19.01 -16.64
C LYS A 35 -12.93 20.32 -16.44
N ASN A 36 -12.88 20.83 -15.22
CA ASN A 36 -13.57 22.09 -14.84
C ASN A 36 -12.95 23.34 -15.48
N ASP A 37 -11.76 23.23 -16.08
CA ASP A 37 -11.09 24.28 -16.86
C ASP A 37 -11.46 24.24 -18.36
N TYR A 38 -12.49 23.47 -18.73
CA TYR A 38 -12.94 23.22 -20.11
C TYR A 38 -11.90 22.54 -21.01
N THR A 39 -10.82 22.01 -20.43
CA THR A 39 -9.89 21.15 -21.15
C THR A 39 -10.35 19.69 -21.05
N TRP A 40 -9.94 18.88 -22.03
CA TRP A 40 -10.35 17.50 -22.11
C TRP A 40 -9.17 16.54 -22.20
N GLU A 41 -9.26 15.41 -21.50
CA GLU A 41 -8.25 14.35 -21.50
C GLU A 41 -8.81 13.05 -22.05
N TYR A 42 -8.14 12.48 -23.04
CA TYR A 42 -8.48 11.16 -23.55
C TYR A 42 -8.09 10.09 -22.53
N LEU A 43 -9.09 9.38 -22.01
CA LEU A 43 -8.87 8.28 -21.05
C LEU A 43 -8.27 7.04 -21.73
N ASP A 44 -8.53 6.88 -23.02
CA ASP A 44 -8.14 5.71 -23.80
C ASP A 44 -6.83 5.91 -24.59
N ALA A 45 -6.15 7.06 -24.44
CA ALA A 45 -4.91 7.39 -25.16
C ALA A 45 -3.63 6.94 -24.43
N VAL A 46 -3.74 6.10 -23.41
CA VAL A 46 -2.57 5.45 -22.83
C VAL A 46 -2.16 4.34 -23.78
N ASP A 47 -1.09 4.57 -24.54
CA ASP A 47 -0.50 3.59 -25.46
C ASP A 47 -0.46 2.23 -24.79
N SER A 48 -1.11 1.25 -25.42
CA SER A 48 -1.11 -0.14 -24.98
C SER A 48 0.31 -0.67 -24.76
N LYS A 49 1.33 -0.08 -25.40
CA LYS A 49 2.76 -0.36 -25.17
C LYS A 49 3.29 0.11 -23.80
N SER A 50 2.84 1.25 -23.26
CA SER A 50 3.31 1.71 -21.94
C SER A 50 2.61 0.97 -20.80
N GLN A 51 1.34 0.61 -20.99
CA GLN A 51 0.66 -0.32 -20.08
C GLN A 51 1.24 -1.72 -20.19
N THR A 52 1.57 -2.21 -21.39
CA THR A 52 2.22 -3.53 -21.53
C THR A 52 3.61 -3.51 -20.91
N ALA A 53 4.43 -2.48 -21.08
CA ALA A 53 5.74 -2.37 -20.44
C ALA A 53 5.67 -2.18 -18.91
N LEU A 54 4.66 -1.47 -18.38
CA LEU A 54 4.39 -1.41 -16.94
C LEU A 54 3.83 -2.73 -16.41
N ILE A 55 2.98 -3.41 -17.17
CA ILE A 55 2.44 -4.72 -16.81
C ILE A 55 3.55 -5.76 -16.88
N GLU A 56 4.48 -5.69 -17.83
CA GLU A 56 5.61 -6.60 -18.02
C GLU A 56 6.71 -6.34 -16.98
N SER A 57 6.94 -5.08 -16.56
CA SER A 57 7.78 -4.78 -15.39
C SER A 57 7.11 -5.19 -14.06
N LEU A 58 5.79 -5.11 -13.96
CA LEU A 58 5.02 -5.65 -12.82
C LEU A 58 4.90 -7.18 -12.85
N LYS A 59 4.97 -7.83 -14.02
CA LYS A 59 4.96 -9.29 -14.18
C LYS A 59 6.35 -9.89 -14.00
N ALA A 60 7.41 -9.16 -14.38
CA ALA A 60 8.79 -9.51 -14.05
C ALA A 60 9.09 -9.32 -12.55
N ALA A 61 8.41 -8.38 -11.88
CA ALA A 61 8.34 -8.31 -10.42
C ALA A 61 7.33 -9.31 -9.80
N GLY A 62 6.59 -10.03 -10.64
CA GLY A 62 5.48 -10.93 -10.27
C GLY A 62 5.86 -12.40 -10.11
N GLU A 63 7.13 -12.76 -10.28
CA GLU A 63 7.65 -14.12 -10.01
C GLU A 63 8.52 -14.13 -8.76
N ASN A 64 7.91 -13.96 -7.58
CA ASN A 64 8.42 -14.38 -6.26
C ASN A 64 9.90 -14.09 -5.95
N GLY A 65 10.49 -13.09 -6.59
CA GLY A 65 11.93 -12.88 -6.67
C GLY A 65 12.28 -11.52 -6.12
N CYS A 66 12.72 -11.47 -4.87
CA CYS A 66 13.31 -10.29 -4.30
C CYS A 66 14.79 -10.20 -4.68
N SER A 67 15.11 -9.42 -5.70
CA SER A 67 16.48 -9.04 -6.05
C SER A 67 16.73 -7.63 -5.52
N LEU A 68 17.41 -7.52 -4.39
CA LEU A 68 17.86 -6.23 -3.85
C LEU A 68 19.12 -5.77 -4.58
N GLU A 69 19.13 -4.52 -5.01
CA GLU A 69 20.35 -3.90 -5.54
C GLU A 69 21.42 -3.79 -4.44
N ALA A 70 22.69 -3.93 -4.85
CA ALA A 70 23.84 -3.83 -3.95
C ALA A 70 23.96 -2.40 -3.39
N GLY A 71 23.32 -2.14 -2.25
CA GLY A 71 23.25 -0.80 -1.64
C GLY A 71 21.91 -0.45 -0.99
N TYR A 72 20.95 -1.39 -0.92
CA TYR A 72 19.65 -1.14 -0.30
C TYR A 72 19.77 -0.67 1.16
N LEU A 73 19.26 0.53 1.43
CA LEU A 73 19.19 1.09 2.78
C LEU A 73 17.84 0.72 3.41
N GLU A 74 17.89 -0.12 4.45
CA GLU A 74 16.70 -0.55 5.18
C GLU A 74 15.98 0.66 5.82
N PRO A 75 14.65 0.79 5.66
CA PRO A 75 13.91 1.92 6.17
C PRO A 75 13.93 1.95 7.71
N ARG A 76 14.14 3.13 8.27
CA ARG A 76 14.26 3.31 9.73
C ARG A 76 12.90 3.19 10.42
N LEU A 77 12.81 2.31 11.41
CA LEU A 77 11.62 2.13 12.24
C LEU A 77 11.44 3.24 13.28
N ASP A 78 10.21 3.49 13.70
CA ASP A 78 9.91 4.44 14.78
C ASP A 78 10.41 3.90 16.13
N GLY A 79 11.44 4.54 16.68
CA GLY A 79 12.04 4.18 17.97
C GLY A 79 11.05 4.24 19.15
N LYS A 80 10.05 5.13 19.10
CA LYS A 80 9.03 5.24 20.16
C LYS A 80 8.12 4.01 20.16
N ILE A 81 7.70 3.54 19.00
CA ILE A 81 6.89 2.32 18.88
C ILE A 81 7.74 1.10 19.24
N GLN A 82 8.95 0.98 18.69
CA GLN A 82 9.86 -0.14 18.98
C GLN A 82 10.22 -0.27 20.45
N SER A 83 10.45 0.84 21.16
CA SER A 83 10.75 0.82 22.60
C SER A 83 9.61 0.26 23.45
N GLN A 84 8.35 0.51 23.07
CA GLN A 84 7.18 -0.05 23.73
C GLN A 84 7.02 -1.55 23.42
N LEU A 85 7.33 -1.97 22.19
CA LEU A 85 7.25 -3.36 21.75
C LEU A 85 8.31 -4.28 22.39
N LYS A 86 9.41 -3.73 22.93
CA LYS A 86 10.45 -4.49 23.64
C LYS A 86 9.91 -5.32 24.80
N ARG A 87 8.81 -4.89 25.44
CA ARG A 87 8.19 -5.60 26.57
C ARG A 87 7.47 -6.89 26.17
N GLY A 88 7.04 -7.02 24.91
CA GLY A 88 6.09 -8.06 24.47
C GLY A 88 6.63 -9.09 23.48
N ARG A 89 7.96 -9.30 23.38
CA ARG A 89 8.59 -10.16 22.34
C ARG A 89 8.13 -9.80 20.90
N SER A 90 7.83 -8.53 20.70
CA SER A 90 7.16 -8.00 19.50
C SER A 90 8.02 -7.04 18.71
N SER A 91 9.24 -6.79 19.17
CA SER A 91 10.16 -5.89 18.50
C SER A 91 10.64 -6.50 17.18
N MET A 92 11.17 -5.64 16.31
CA MET A 92 11.71 -6.04 15.01
C MET A 92 12.70 -7.22 15.12
N ARG A 93 13.53 -7.25 16.16
CA ARG A 93 14.46 -8.36 16.40
C ARG A 93 13.77 -9.73 16.46
N TYR A 94 12.61 -9.81 17.13
CA TYR A 94 11.85 -11.06 17.23
C TYR A 94 11.13 -11.41 15.93
N VAL A 95 10.64 -10.40 15.22
CA VAL A 95 10.01 -10.60 13.91
C VAL A 95 11.04 -11.11 12.90
N LYS A 96 12.22 -10.48 12.75
CA LYS A 96 13.28 -10.97 11.86
C LYS A 96 13.72 -12.40 12.23
N LYS A 97 13.86 -12.71 13.53
CA LYS A 97 14.19 -14.07 13.99
C LYS A 97 13.13 -15.11 13.59
N LYS A 98 11.84 -14.74 13.63
CA LYS A 98 10.77 -15.62 13.18
C LYS A 98 10.80 -15.82 11.67
N VAL A 99 10.95 -14.73 10.90
CA VAL A 99 11.06 -14.78 9.44
C VAL A 99 12.23 -15.67 9.00
N ALA A 100 13.40 -15.49 9.62
CA ALA A 100 14.60 -16.28 9.37
C ALA A 100 14.38 -17.78 9.64
N LYS A 101 13.71 -18.10 10.75
CA LYS A 101 13.36 -19.50 11.09
C LYS A 101 12.37 -20.10 10.08
N ASP A 102 11.37 -19.33 9.67
CA ASP A 102 10.33 -19.81 8.75
C ASP A 102 10.85 -19.98 7.30
N GLN A 103 11.93 -19.27 6.93
CA GLN A 103 12.55 -19.32 5.59
C GLN A 103 13.92 -20.01 5.56
N ASN A 104 14.35 -20.61 6.68
CA ASN A 104 15.65 -21.28 6.83
C ASN A 104 16.86 -20.44 6.36
N CYS A 105 16.85 -19.12 6.63
CA CYS A 105 17.94 -18.22 6.29
C CYS A 105 18.58 -17.59 7.54
N SER A 106 19.73 -16.92 7.37
CA SER A 106 20.31 -16.13 8.46
C SER A 106 19.45 -14.90 8.75
N VAL A 107 19.54 -14.37 9.97
CA VAL A 107 18.84 -13.11 10.34
C VAL A 107 19.35 -11.93 9.52
N ASP A 108 20.61 -11.99 9.08
CA ASP A 108 21.27 -10.94 8.29
C ASP A 108 20.80 -10.93 6.84
N ASP A 109 20.28 -12.06 6.35
CA ASP A 109 19.73 -12.20 4.98
C ASP A 109 18.25 -11.76 4.90
N VAL A 110 17.71 -11.19 6.00
CA VAL A 110 16.32 -10.70 6.08
C VAL A 110 16.30 -9.18 6.03
N PHE A 111 15.93 -8.66 4.86
CA PHE A 111 15.79 -7.24 4.61
C PHE A 111 14.33 -6.81 4.69
N LEU A 112 14.07 -5.71 5.41
CA LEU A 112 12.75 -5.09 5.46
C LEU A 112 12.57 -4.19 4.24
N LEU A 113 11.58 -4.46 3.41
CA LEU A 113 11.25 -3.67 2.23
C LEU A 113 10.38 -2.47 2.60
N SER A 114 9.28 -2.76 3.29
CA SER A 114 8.32 -1.75 3.71
C SER A 114 7.60 -2.20 4.98
N PHE A 115 7.09 -1.23 5.73
CA PHE A 115 6.38 -1.50 6.96
C PHE A 115 5.23 -0.52 7.17
N SER A 116 4.19 -1.01 7.84
CA SER A 116 3.12 -0.20 8.41
C SER A 116 2.99 -0.58 9.89
N GLU A 117 3.49 0.28 10.78
CA GLU A 117 3.50 0.02 12.21
C GLU A 117 2.47 0.84 12.97
N GLN A 118 1.65 0.13 13.76
CA GLN A 118 0.83 0.71 14.81
C GLN A 118 1.13 -0.01 16.13
N LYS A 119 0.76 0.58 17.27
CA LYS A 119 1.00 -0.05 18.59
C LYS A 119 0.37 -1.44 18.70
N LYS A 120 -0.90 -1.57 18.27
CA LYS A 120 -1.67 -2.83 18.37
C LYS A 120 -1.44 -3.80 17.21
N LYS A 121 -1.13 -3.30 16.01
CA LYS A 121 -0.97 -4.11 14.80
C LYS A 121 0.16 -3.59 13.93
N ALA A 122 0.84 -4.46 13.20
CA ALA A 122 1.79 -4.04 12.18
C ALA A 122 1.77 -5.00 11.00
N VAL A 123 2.12 -4.48 9.82
CA VAL A 123 2.35 -5.27 8.61
C VAL A 123 3.77 -4.99 8.15
N TYR A 124 4.49 -6.06 7.84
CA TYR A 124 5.89 -6.01 7.42
C TYR A 124 6.04 -6.79 6.12
N HIS A 125 6.74 -6.19 5.17
CA HIS A 125 7.14 -6.81 3.93
C HIS A 125 8.65 -7.06 4.01
N PHE A 126 9.04 -8.33 3.98
CA PHE A 126 10.44 -8.73 4.00
C PHE A 126 10.84 -9.37 2.69
N CYS A 127 12.12 -9.24 2.41
CA CYS A 127 12.86 -10.00 1.45
C CYS A 127 13.71 -11.00 2.24
N ALA A 128 13.49 -12.30 2.03
CA ALA A 128 14.27 -13.34 2.68
C ALA A 128 14.60 -14.43 1.64
N ASN A 129 15.89 -14.72 1.46
CA ASN A 129 16.37 -15.76 0.54
C ASN A 129 15.80 -15.63 -0.89
N GLY A 130 15.79 -14.39 -1.41
CA GLY A 130 15.25 -14.10 -2.74
C GLY A 130 13.72 -14.19 -2.84
N ALA A 131 12.98 -14.44 -1.75
CA ALA A 131 11.52 -14.48 -1.75
C ALA A 131 10.93 -13.28 -0.98
N GLU A 132 9.91 -12.65 -1.57
CA GLU A 132 9.11 -11.64 -0.86
C GLU A 132 8.11 -12.34 0.07
N VAL A 133 8.14 -11.98 1.35
CA VAL A 133 7.31 -12.58 2.38
C VAL A 133 6.66 -11.50 3.23
N THR A 134 5.35 -11.60 3.42
CA THR A 134 4.59 -10.65 4.24
C THR A 134 4.27 -11.25 5.60
N TYR A 135 4.52 -10.49 6.67
CA TYR A 135 4.21 -10.87 8.05
C TYR A 135 3.34 -9.80 8.71
N LYS A 136 2.37 -10.26 9.50
CA LYS A 136 1.46 -9.42 10.28
C LYS A 136 1.72 -9.64 11.76
N ARG A 137 1.79 -8.56 12.51
CA ARG A 137 1.83 -8.57 13.98
C ARG A 137 0.48 -8.14 14.53
N LEU A 138 -0.06 -8.91 15.46
CA LEU A 138 -1.29 -8.63 16.20
C LEU A 138 -0.97 -8.74 17.69
N GLY A 139 -0.84 -7.60 18.36
CA GLY A 139 -0.34 -7.54 19.74
C GLY A 139 1.07 -8.14 19.82
N ASN A 140 1.16 -9.29 20.52
CA ASN A 140 2.39 -10.06 20.69
C ASN A 140 2.56 -11.26 19.74
N SER A 141 1.55 -11.55 18.92
CA SER A 141 1.61 -12.64 17.96
C SER A 141 2.12 -12.13 16.61
N ILE A 142 2.95 -12.95 15.95
CA ILE A 142 3.52 -12.70 14.63
C ILE A 142 3.07 -13.83 13.71
N ILE A 143 2.34 -13.50 12.65
CA ILE A 143 1.66 -14.44 11.76
C ILE A 143 2.13 -14.16 10.33
N LYS A 144 2.53 -15.20 9.60
CA LYS A 144 2.81 -15.08 8.16
C LYS A 144 1.48 -14.77 7.46
N ALA A 145 1.45 -13.74 6.62
CA ALA A 145 0.28 -13.48 5.79
C ALA A 145 0.25 -14.56 4.71
N SER A 146 -0.55 -15.59 4.91
CA SER A 146 -0.91 -16.51 3.83
C SER A 146 -1.86 -15.78 2.88
N LYS A 147 -1.73 -16.08 1.58
CA LYS A 147 -2.78 -15.81 0.59
C LYS A 147 -3.97 -16.69 1.00
N LEU A 148 -4.86 -16.16 1.83
CA LEU A 148 -6.16 -16.76 2.04
C LEU A 148 -7.02 -16.32 0.86
N PHE A 149 -7.10 -17.24 -0.12
CA PHE A 149 -7.88 -17.21 -1.35
C PHE A 149 -7.35 -16.30 -2.47
#